data_AF-A0A521HBV6-F1
#
_entry.id   AF-A0A521HBV6-F1
#
_cell.length_a   1.000
_cell.length_b   1.000
_cell.length_c   1.000
_cell.angle_alpha   90.00
_cell.angle_beta   90.00
_cell.angle_gamma   90.00
#
_symmetry.space_group_name_H-M   'P 1'
#
loop_
_entity.id
_entity.type
_entity.pdbx_description
1 polymer ?
#
loop_
_entity_poly.entity_id
_entity_poly.type
_entity_poly.pdbx_seq_one_letter_code
_entity_poly.pdbx_strand_id
1 'polypeptide(L)' 'ERQTAYRALFRGRMPAQELAAIREASNKAWVLGDDRFKRQIEAKTGRRSMPAGRGGDRKSARYLESLNQ' A
#
# COMPACT_ATOMS: atom_id res chain seq x y z
N GLU A 1 11.01 20.42 -23.46
CA GLU A 1 10.62 21.52 -22.52
C GLU A 1 9.71 21.08 -21.38
N ARG A 2 8.54 20.46 -21.62
CA ARG A 2 7.58 20.06 -20.55
C ARG A 2 8.14 19.13 -19.46
N GLN A 3 8.94 18.14 -19.84
CA GLN A 3 9.56 17.20 -18.89
C GLN A 3 10.44 17.91 -17.86
N THR A 4 11.21 18.91 -18.30
CA THR A 4 12.11 19.69 -17.44
C THR A 4 11.32 20.52 -16.45
N ALA A 5 10.22 21.15 -16.88
CA ALA A 5 9.32 21.91 -16.01
C ALA A 5 8.68 21.02 -14.94
N TYR A 6 8.16 19.83 -15.30
CA TYR A 6 7.62 18.91 -14.30
C TYR A 6 8.68 18.43 -13.32
N ARG A 7 9.89 18.11 -13.78
CA ARG A 7 11.00 17.75 -12.88
C ARG A 7 11.39 18.88 -11.94
N ALA A 8 11.29 20.13 -12.38
CA ALA A 8 11.58 21.29 -11.53
C ALA A 8 10.59 21.44 -10.36
N LEU A 9 9.31 21.09 -10.54
CA LEU A 9 8.31 21.09 -9.46
C LEU A 9 8.66 20.11 -8.32
N PHE A 10 9.41 19.04 -8.63
CA PHE A 10 9.84 18.04 -7.66
C PHE A 10 11.30 18.20 -7.22
N ARG A 11 11.95 19.35 -7.47
CA ARG A 11 13.32 19.63 -6.98
C ARG A 11 13.43 19.81 -5.46
N GLY A 12 12.32 19.80 -4.72
CA GLY A 12 12.32 19.74 -3.25
C GLY A 12 12.71 18.37 -2.72
N ARG A 13 13.14 18.30 -1.45
CA ARG A 13 13.44 17.02 -0.76
C ARG A 13 12.13 16.32 -0.37
N MET A 14 11.53 15.55 -1.27
CA MET A 14 10.52 14.57 -0.86
C MET A 14 11.23 13.42 -0.12
N PRO A 15 10.78 13.04 1.09
CA PRO A 15 11.32 11.89 1.78
C PRO A 15 11.26 10.63 0.92
N ALA A 16 12.32 9.82 0.94
CA ALA A 16 12.37 8.57 0.16
C ALA A 16 11.20 7.62 0.49
N GLN A 17 10.72 7.67 1.73
CA GLN A 17 9.58 6.90 2.22
C GLN A 17 8.27 7.31 1.52
N GLU A 18 8.02 8.61 1.35
CA GLU A 18 6.83 9.10 0.64
C GLU A 18 6.86 8.72 -0.84
N LEU A 19 8.03 8.86 -1.48
CA LEU A 19 8.22 8.40 -2.87
C LEU A 19 7.95 6.90 -3.02
N ALA A 20 8.41 6.09 -2.06
CA ALA A 20 8.16 4.65 -2.07
C ALA A 20 6.67 4.34 -1.92
N ALA A 21 5.97 5.00 -0.99
CA ALA A 21 4.54 4.83 -0.77
C ALA A 21 3.72 5.20 -2.02
N ILE A 22 4.04 6.32 -2.67
CA ILE A 22 3.40 6.75 -3.91
C ILE A 22 3.61 5.69 -5.00
N ARG A 23 4.86 5.26 -5.22
CA ARG A 23 5.19 4.25 -6.24
C ARG A 23 4.46 2.93 -6.01
N GLU A 24 4.42 2.46 -4.75
CA GLU A 24 3.73 1.23 -4.41
C GLU A 24 2.22 1.34 -4.70
N ALA A 25 1.59 2.42 -4.24
CA ALA A 25 0.18 2.67 -4.46
C ALA A 25 -0.16 2.74 -5.96
N SER A 26 0.62 3.49 -6.74
CA SER A 26 0.43 3.62 -8.19
C SER A 26 0.62 2.29 -8.93
N ASN A 27 1.73 1.58 -8.68
CA ASN A 27 2.06 0.36 -9.42
C ASN A 27 1.13 -0.81 -9.10
N LYS A 28 0.59 -0.87 -7.89
CA LYS A 28 -0.30 -1.97 -7.44
C LYS A 28 -1.79 -1.60 -7.51
N ALA A 29 -2.09 -0.38 -7.98
CA ALA A 29 -3.44 0.20 -7.93
C ALA A 29 -4.05 0.08 -6.52
N TRP A 30 -3.27 0.44 -5.51
CA TRP A 30 -3.67 0.52 -4.11
C TRP A 30 -3.88 1.97 -3.68
N VAL A 31 -4.58 2.13 -2.56
CA VAL A 31 -4.91 3.43 -2.00
C VAL A 31 -3.69 3.99 -1.27
N LEU A 32 -3.30 5.22 -1.61
CA LEU A 32 -2.35 6.01 -0.84
C LEU A 32 -3.07 6.69 0.33
N GLY A 33 -2.50 6.61 1.53
CA GLY A 33 -3.06 7.23 2.73
C GLY A 33 -2.65 6.49 4.00
N ASP A 34 -3.19 6.94 5.13
CA ASP A 34 -3.04 6.26 6.41
C ASP A 34 -3.90 4.99 6.50
N ASP A 35 -3.70 4.20 7.56
CA ASP A 35 -4.40 2.92 7.73
C ASP A 35 -5.89 3.10 7.97
N ARG A 36 -6.31 4.20 8.60
CA ARG A 36 -7.72 4.52 8.82
C ARG A 36 -8.42 4.72 7.48
N PHE A 37 -7.84 5.52 6.61
CA PHE A 37 -8.38 5.83 5.29
C PHE A 37 -8.40 4.59 4.40
N LYS A 38 -7.31 3.81 4.39
CA LYS A 38 -7.24 2.53 3.68
C LYS A 38 -8.38 1.59 4.08
N ARG A 39 -8.59 1.38 5.40
CA ARG A 39 -9.69 0.55 5.91
C ARG A 39 -11.06 1.08 5.50
N GLN A 40 -11.26 2.40 5.48
CA GLN A 40 -12.52 2.99 5.02
C GLN A 40 -12.76 2.71 3.53
N ILE A 41 -11.73 2.80 2.69
CA ILE A 41 -11.87 2.49 1.26
C ILE A 41 -12.10 0.99 1.06
N GLU A 42 -11.42 0.12 1.79
CA GLU A 42 -11.68 -1.33 1.75
C GLU A 42 -13.13 -1.65 2.11
N ALA A 43 -13.65 -1.07 3.19
CA ALA A 43 -15.03 -1.26 3.62
C ALA A 43 -16.05 -0.76 2.58
N LYS A 44 -15.77 0.36 1.91
CA LYS A 44 -16.67 0.94 0.89
C LYS A 44 -16.63 0.24 -0.46
N THR A 45 -15.46 -0.25 -0.86
CA THR A 45 -15.24 -0.80 -2.21
C THR A 45 -15.18 -2.32 -2.25
N GLY A 46 -15.04 -2.99 -1.09
CA GLY A 46 -14.77 -4.42 -1.00
C GLY A 46 -13.40 -4.85 -1.54
N ARG A 47 -12.58 -3.90 -2.01
CA ARG A 47 -11.28 -4.16 -2.60
C ARG A 47 -10.19 -3.96 -1.56
N ARG A 48 -9.34 -4.98 -1.38
CA ARG A 48 -8.17 -4.90 -0.52
C ARG A 48 -7.19 -3.83 -0.98
N SER A 49 -6.69 -3.07 -0.02
CA SER A 49 -5.67 -2.02 -0.14
C SER A 49 -4.29 -2.49 0.31
N MET A 50 -4.19 -3.72 0.84
CA MET A 50 -2.94 -4.34 1.28
C MET A 50 -2.79 -5.78 0.74
N PRO A 51 -1.55 -6.28 0.59
CA PRO A 51 -1.31 -7.64 0.13
C PRO A 51 -1.72 -8.64 1.20
N ALA A 52 -2.37 -9.73 0.79
CA ALA A 52 -2.47 -10.91 1.66
C ALA A 52 -1.13 -11.64 1.68
N GLY A 53 -0.72 -12.11 2.87
CA GLY A 53 0.43 -12.99 3.02
C GLY A 53 0.30 -14.19 2.08
N ARG A 54 1.32 -14.41 1.25
CA ARG A 54 1.38 -15.53 0.29
C ARG A 54 2.25 -16.64 0.85
N GLY A 55 1.81 -17.89 0.67
CA GLY A 55 2.53 -19.07 1.16
C GLY A 55 2.34 -19.35 2.66
N GLY A 56 3.20 -20.21 3.20
CA GLY A 56 3.19 -20.68 4.60
C GLY A 56 2.40 -21.98 4.80
N ASP A 57 2.66 -22.66 5.93
CA ASP A 57 1.88 -23.82 6.35
C ASP A 57 0.52 -23.38 6.91
N ARG A 58 -0.40 -23.11 5.98
CA ARG A 58 -1.78 -22.72 6.27
C ARG A 58 -2.62 -23.84 6.89
N LYS A 59 -2.04 -25.03 7.09
CA LYS A 59 -2.66 -26.16 7.78
C LYS A 59 -2.04 -26.43 9.16
N SER A 60 -0.97 -25.72 9.52
CA SER A 60 -0.36 -25.86 10.85
C SER A 60 -1.33 -25.44 11.95
N ALA A 61 -1.28 -26.15 13.08
CA ALA A 61 -2.05 -25.79 14.28
C ALA A 61 -1.79 -24.33 14.70
N ARG A 62 -0.52 -23.89 14.65
CA ARG A 62 -0.11 -22.52 14.98
C ARG A 62 -0.77 -21.46 14.07
N TYR A 63 -0.91 -21.74 12.79
CA TYR A 63 -1.60 -20.82 11.87
C TYR A 63 -3.09 -20.74 12.18
N LEU A 64 -3.74 -21.89 12.40
CA LEU A 64 -5.16 -21.94 12.76
C LEU A 64 -5.45 -21.24 14.09
N GLU A 65 -4.56 -21.37 15.07
CA GLU A 65 -4.66 -20.69 16.36
C GLU A 65 -4.53 -19.16 16.23
N SER A 66 -3.65 -18.67 15.34
CA SER A 66 -3.49 -17.24 15.08
C SER A 66 -4.66 -16.57 14.34
N LEU A 67 -5.57 -17.35 13.75
CA LEU A 67 -6.78 -16.83 13.10
C LEU A 67 -7.95 -16.63 14.09
N ASN A 68 -7.88 -17.26 15.26
CA ASN A 68 -8.92 -17.23 16.28
C ASN A 68 -8.64 -16.23 17.42
N GLN A 69 -7.50 -15.53 17.37
CA GLN A 69 -7.17 -14.39 18.23
C GLN A 69 -7.47 -13.08 17.51
#